data_AF-A0A9E0XE11-F1
#
_entry.id   AF-A0A9E0XE11-F1
#
_cell.length_a   1.000
_cell.length_b   1.000
_cell.length_c   1.000
_cell.angle_alpha   90.00
_cell.angle_beta   90.00
_cell.angle_gamma   90.00
#
_symmetry.space_group_name_H-M   'P 1'
#
loop_
_entity.id
_entity.type
_entity.pdbx_description
1 polymer ?
#
loop_
_entity_poly.entity_id
_entity_poly.type
_entity_poly.pdbx_seq_one_letter_code
_entity_poly.pdbx_strand_id
1 'polypeptide(L)'
;MKSLLRCTALLALLLGLTAAARAQVTFTFTTTAPGNASAYGYTDGASYTFAFTMVGDYPENPDAFYSSGGHYWVDESLSRDDNIFTAINGSGLAGAYVRPTYSDEAPLAYVYILDVGSPLWFISATSNDSGMPLGLLTPLGTSITNIIASASSGLPVTPHPEIYITPEDYFAPFAGTYNSIGGNLQLDFDDAGNLEFLISSLTISVGTPTPVPEPATTAALLGAAGLAVALGLRRRNRA
;
A
#
# COMPACT_ATOMS: atom_id res chain seq x y z
N MET A 1 11.23 0.59 -48.56
CA MET A 1 10.95 -0.56 -47.67
C MET A 1 11.80 -0.59 -46.40
N LYS A 2 13.12 -0.33 -46.42
CA LYS A 2 13.97 -0.30 -45.20
C LYS A 2 13.60 0.78 -44.15
N SER A 3 12.83 1.81 -44.53
CA SER A 3 12.36 2.88 -43.63
C SER A 3 11.14 2.51 -42.81
N LEU A 4 10.23 1.66 -43.33
CA LEU A 4 9.07 1.20 -42.58
C LEU A 4 9.47 0.28 -41.42
N LEU A 5 10.42 -0.64 -41.66
CA LEU A 5 10.92 -1.57 -40.62
C LEU A 5 11.54 -0.85 -39.40
N ARG A 6 12.11 0.34 -39.61
CA ARG A 6 12.76 1.13 -38.54
C ARG A 6 11.75 1.89 -37.68
N CYS A 7 10.61 2.29 -38.23
CA CYS A 7 9.53 2.91 -37.44
C CYS A 7 8.78 1.88 -36.57
N THR A 8 8.59 0.65 -37.06
CA THR A 8 7.92 -0.40 -36.28
C THR A 8 8.78 -0.88 -35.10
N ALA A 9 10.11 -0.95 -35.26
CA ALA A 9 11.01 -1.32 -34.18
C ALA A 9 11.10 -0.27 -33.05
N LEU A 10 11.02 1.02 -33.39
CA LEU A 10 11.01 2.10 -32.40
C LEU A 10 9.68 2.10 -31.60
N LEU A 11 8.56 1.86 -32.27
CA LEU A 11 7.24 1.74 -31.65
C LEU A 11 7.15 0.53 -30.70
N ALA A 12 7.76 -0.61 -31.07
CA ALA A 12 7.85 -1.80 -30.23
C ALA A 12 8.75 -1.61 -29.00
N LEU A 13 9.84 -0.83 -29.11
CA LEU A 13 10.70 -0.49 -27.96
C LEU A 13 10.01 0.52 -27.02
N LEU A 14 9.21 1.43 -27.56
CA LEU A 14 8.40 2.41 -26.81
C LEU A 14 7.21 1.77 -26.07
N LEU A 15 6.64 0.69 -26.61
CA LEU A 15 5.60 -0.12 -25.95
C LEU A 15 6.15 -1.03 -24.85
N GLY A 16 7.46 -1.26 -24.78
CA GLY A 16 8.10 -2.14 -23.79
C GLY A 16 8.49 -1.47 -22.46
N LEU A 17 8.30 -0.15 -22.33
CA LEU A 17 8.67 0.61 -21.13
C LEU A 17 7.53 0.80 -20.12
N THR A 18 6.37 0.17 -20.34
CA THR A 18 5.41 -0.01 -19.25
C THR A 18 6.00 -1.05 -18.31
N ALA A 19 6.72 -0.60 -17.27
CA ALA A 19 6.93 -1.45 -16.10
C ALA A 19 5.56 -2.01 -15.73
N ALA A 20 5.42 -3.34 -15.74
CA ALA A 20 4.18 -3.96 -15.31
C ALA A 20 4.00 -3.56 -13.85
N ALA A 21 3.15 -2.57 -13.61
CA ALA A 21 2.79 -2.18 -12.27
C ALA A 21 2.16 -3.42 -11.63
N ARG A 22 2.75 -3.91 -10.53
CA ARG A 22 2.17 -5.03 -9.79
C ARG A 22 0.81 -4.57 -9.25
N ALA A 23 -0.14 -5.50 -9.21
CA ALA A 23 -1.42 -5.23 -8.57
C ALA A 23 -1.19 -4.94 -7.08
N GLN A 24 -2.03 -4.05 -6.54
CA GLN A 24 -1.98 -3.67 -5.14
C GLN A 24 -3.38 -3.55 -4.57
N VAL A 25 -3.49 -3.82 -3.27
CA VAL A 25 -4.68 -3.51 -2.48
C VAL A 25 -4.31 -2.38 -1.54
N THR A 26 -5.04 -1.27 -1.60
CA THR A 26 -4.80 -0.12 -0.72
C THR A 26 -5.97 0.06 0.23
N PHE A 27 -5.68 0.03 1.52
CA PHE A 27 -6.62 0.31 2.61
C PHE A 27 -6.38 1.72 3.11
N THR A 28 -7.31 2.65 2.86
CA THR A 28 -7.22 4.03 3.34
C THR A 28 -8.22 4.27 4.46
N PHE A 29 -7.72 4.46 5.66
CA PHE A 29 -8.50 4.82 6.83
C PHE A 29 -8.54 6.34 6.97
N THR A 30 -9.74 6.89 7.09
CA THR A 30 -9.94 8.25 7.59
C THR A 30 -10.25 8.15 9.06
N THR A 31 -9.55 8.93 9.88
CA THR A 31 -9.63 8.86 11.33
C THR A 31 -9.80 10.24 11.95
N THR A 32 -10.12 10.28 13.24
CA THR A 32 -10.20 11.49 14.05
C THR A 32 -9.22 11.39 15.21
N ALA A 33 -8.39 12.43 15.39
CA ALA A 33 -7.40 12.48 16.45
C ALA A 33 -8.06 12.61 17.85
N PRO A 34 -7.57 11.87 18.86
CA PRO A 34 -8.11 11.96 20.22
C PRO A 34 -7.73 13.28 20.91
N GLY A 35 -8.29 13.55 22.09
CA GLY A 35 -8.07 14.78 22.86
C GLY A 35 -6.69 14.93 23.53
N ASN A 36 -5.78 13.98 23.29
CA ASN A 36 -4.40 13.97 23.78
C ASN A 36 -3.37 13.87 22.63
N ALA A 37 -3.80 14.06 21.39
CA ALA A 37 -2.98 13.84 20.20
C ALA A 37 -1.96 14.98 19.97
N SER A 38 -2.22 16.15 20.54
CA SER A 38 -1.30 17.31 20.53
C SER A 38 0.09 17.02 21.09
N ALA A 39 0.23 16.06 22.02
CA ALA A 39 1.53 15.60 22.52
C ALA A 39 2.44 15.00 21.43
N TYR A 40 1.84 14.58 20.30
CA TYR A 40 2.52 13.96 19.18
C TYR A 40 2.47 14.82 17.90
N GLY A 41 1.95 16.05 17.97
CA GLY A 41 1.89 16.97 16.84
C GLY A 41 0.62 16.94 16.01
N TYR A 42 -0.39 16.19 16.45
CA TYR A 42 -1.70 16.20 15.83
C TYR A 42 -2.57 17.32 16.42
N THR A 43 -3.54 17.78 15.65
CA THR A 43 -4.59 18.68 16.15
C THR A 43 -5.73 17.85 16.68
N ASP A 44 -6.06 17.98 17.96
CA ASP A 44 -7.14 17.21 18.60
C ASP A 44 -8.47 17.40 17.85
N GLY A 45 -9.19 16.30 17.59
CA GLY A 45 -10.44 16.30 16.82
C GLY A 45 -10.29 16.55 15.31
N ALA A 46 -9.07 16.81 14.80
CA ALA A 46 -8.84 16.91 13.36
C ALA A 46 -8.85 15.53 12.69
N SER A 47 -9.16 15.53 11.39
CA SER A 47 -9.19 14.31 10.60
C SER A 47 -7.84 14.05 9.92
N TYR A 48 -7.42 12.78 9.96
CA TYR A 48 -6.19 12.30 9.34
C TYR A 48 -6.47 11.08 8.48
N THR A 49 -5.63 10.85 7.47
CA THR A 49 -5.68 9.64 6.66
C THR A 49 -4.46 8.78 6.90
N PHE A 50 -4.65 7.46 6.87
CA PHE A 50 -3.60 6.45 6.96
C PHE A 50 -3.89 5.38 5.90
N ALA A 51 -2.93 5.11 5.03
CA ALA A 51 -3.06 4.18 3.92
C ALA A 51 -2.01 3.08 4.02
N PHE A 52 -2.46 1.83 3.89
CA PHE A 52 -1.63 0.64 3.78
C PHE A 52 -1.73 0.11 2.36
N THR A 53 -0.61 0.01 1.66
CA THR A 53 -0.56 -0.56 0.30
C THR A 53 0.03 -1.95 0.35
N MET A 54 -0.85 -2.94 0.28
CA MET A 54 -0.54 -4.36 0.26
C MET A 54 -0.20 -4.84 -1.16
N VAL A 55 0.73 -5.78 -1.27
CA VAL A 55 1.04 -6.49 -2.52
C VAL A 55 -0.18 -7.32 -2.94
N GLY A 56 -0.74 -7.05 -4.12
CA GLY A 56 -1.95 -7.72 -4.60
C GLY A 56 -1.76 -9.19 -4.93
N ASP A 57 -0.56 -9.56 -5.39
CA ASP A 57 -0.14 -10.93 -5.68
C ASP A 57 0.70 -11.55 -4.54
N TYR A 58 0.49 -11.12 -3.28
CA TYR A 58 1.24 -11.63 -2.12
C TYR A 58 1.08 -13.15 -2.00
N PRO A 59 2.17 -13.95 -2.04
CA PRO A 59 2.09 -15.39 -2.23
C PRO A 59 1.48 -16.15 -1.05
N GLU A 60 1.10 -17.40 -1.30
CA GLU A 60 0.74 -18.34 -0.23
C GLU A 60 1.94 -18.62 0.66
N ASN A 61 1.70 -18.67 1.96
CA ASN A 61 2.72 -18.83 2.99
C ASN A 61 2.24 -19.84 4.05
N PRO A 62 3.08 -20.78 4.53
CA PRO A 62 2.74 -21.67 5.64
C PRO A 62 2.29 -20.99 6.95
N ASP A 63 2.69 -19.74 7.19
CA ASP A 63 2.30 -19.01 8.41
C ASP A 63 0.92 -18.34 8.29
N ALA A 64 0.38 -18.30 7.06
CA ALA A 64 -0.97 -17.84 6.77
C ALA A 64 -2.00 -18.95 7.04
N PHE A 65 -3.25 -18.57 7.30
CA PHE A 65 -4.35 -19.53 7.39
C PHE A 65 -5.56 -19.07 6.57
N TYR A 66 -6.24 -20.06 6.00
CA TYR A 66 -7.43 -19.87 5.17
C TYR A 66 -8.49 -20.86 5.62
N SER A 67 -9.58 -20.34 6.17
CA SER A 67 -10.63 -21.15 6.76
C SER A 67 -12.00 -20.58 6.44
N SER A 68 -13.04 -21.37 6.66
CA SER A 68 -14.42 -20.91 6.64
C SER A 68 -14.70 -19.76 7.62
N GLY A 69 -13.84 -19.55 8.62
CA GLY A 69 -13.95 -18.47 9.60
C GLY A 69 -13.11 -17.23 9.30
N GLY A 70 -12.30 -17.21 8.23
CA GLY A 70 -11.45 -16.06 7.92
C GLY A 70 -10.22 -16.35 7.07
N HIS A 71 -9.62 -15.28 6.56
CA HIS A 71 -8.33 -15.28 5.86
C HIS A 71 -7.30 -14.47 6.64
N TYR A 72 -6.07 -14.96 6.65
CA TYR A 72 -4.93 -14.34 7.31
C TYR A 72 -3.75 -14.34 6.37
N TRP A 73 -3.29 -13.16 5.95
CA TRP A 73 -2.01 -12.99 5.26
C TRP A 73 -1.02 -12.40 6.23
N VAL A 74 0.18 -12.98 6.30
CA VAL A 74 1.23 -12.58 7.23
C VAL A 74 2.60 -12.59 6.56
N ASP A 75 3.38 -11.58 6.91
CA ASP A 75 4.82 -11.46 6.73
C ASP A 75 5.48 -11.45 8.12
N GLU A 76 6.02 -12.60 8.50
CA GLU A 76 6.74 -12.81 9.76
C GLU A 76 8.15 -13.40 9.59
N SER A 77 8.70 -13.40 8.37
CA SER A 77 10.01 -14.02 8.12
C SER A 77 10.87 -13.25 7.12
N LEU A 78 12.14 -13.07 7.47
CA LEU A 78 13.15 -12.50 6.57
C LEU A 78 13.62 -13.46 5.49
N SER A 79 13.51 -14.76 5.73
CA SER A 79 13.98 -15.79 4.81
C SER A 79 13.21 -15.86 3.49
N ARG A 80 12.00 -15.28 3.45
CA ARG A 80 11.10 -15.37 2.29
C ARG A 80 11.11 -14.17 1.35
N ASP A 81 11.73 -13.04 1.74
CA ASP A 81 11.69 -11.76 1.00
C ASP A 81 10.27 -11.31 0.57
N ASP A 82 9.24 -11.85 1.24
CA ASP A 82 7.84 -11.58 0.94
C ASP A 82 7.36 -10.41 1.80
N ASN A 83 7.52 -9.19 1.29
CA ASN A 83 6.99 -8.02 1.98
C ASN A 83 5.50 -7.82 1.66
N ILE A 84 4.64 -7.95 2.68
CA ILE A 84 3.19 -7.77 2.52
C ILE A 84 2.82 -6.32 2.19
N PHE A 85 3.53 -5.32 2.73
CA PHE A 85 3.24 -3.89 2.50
C PHE A 85 4.35 -3.21 1.70
N THR A 86 4.01 -2.67 0.54
CA THR A 86 4.92 -1.85 -0.26
C THR A 86 5.04 -0.42 0.25
N ALA A 87 4.01 0.08 0.92
CA ALA A 87 4.00 1.42 1.50
C ALA A 87 2.99 1.52 2.65
N ILE A 88 3.32 2.37 3.63
CA ILE A 88 2.38 2.92 4.60
C ILE A 88 2.58 4.43 4.58
N ASN A 89 1.52 5.20 4.35
CA ASN A 89 1.58 6.65 4.25
C ASN A 89 0.30 7.29 4.81
N GLY A 90 0.29 8.61 4.95
CA GLY A 90 -0.87 9.29 5.50
C GLY A 90 -0.64 10.77 5.75
N SER A 91 -1.70 11.56 5.83
CA SER A 91 -1.58 12.98 6.21
C SER A 91 -1.12 13.15 7.66
N GLY A 92 -1.26 12.10 8.49
CA GLY A 92 -0.79 12.05 9.86
C GLY A 92 0.64 11.53 10.03
N LEU A 93 1.32 11.12 8.96
CA LEU A 93 2.63 10.47 9.05
C LEU A 93 3.72 11.31 8.39
N ALA A 94 4.91 11.27 8.99
CA ALA A 94 6.16 11.70 8.38
C ALA A 94 7.10 10.50 8.17
N GLY A 95 8.10 10.66 7.31
CA GLY A 95 9.02 9.58 6.95
C GLY A 95 8.47 8.66 5.87
N ALA A 96 9.08 7.50 5.72
CA ALA A 96 8.71 6.48 4.75
C ALA A 96 8.73 5.13 5.43
N TYR A 97 7.74 4.29 5.14
CA TYR A 97 7.72 2.92 5.65
C TYR A 97 8.98 2.16 5.26
N VAL A 98 9.61 1.56 6.25
CA VAL A 98 10.74 0.65 6.10
C VAL A 98 10.36 -0.66 6.77
N ARG A 99 10.33 -1.75 5.99
CA ARG A 99 10.14 -3.10 6.52
C ARG A 99 11.28 -3.41 7.50
N PRO A 100 10.98 -3.76 8.76
CA PRO A 100 11.97 -4.28 9.70
C PRO A 100 12.78 -5.47 9.13
N THR A 101 14.10 -5.53 9.37
CA THR A 101 14.96 -6.61 8.85
C THR A 101 16.01 -7.14 9.83
N TYR A 102 15.78 -7.03 11.14
CA TYR A 102 16.83 -7.29 12.14
C TYR A 102 16.80 -8.68 12.78
N SER A 103 15.68 -9.41 12.71
CA SER A 103 15.58 -10.78 13.21
C SER A 103 14.63 -11.60 12.34
N ASP A 104 14.74 -12.93 12.37
CA ASP A 104 13.89 -13.80 11.54
C ASP A 104 12.40 -13.78 11.92
N GLU A 105 12.03 -13.11 13.01
CA GLU A 105 10.64 -12.86 13.43
C GLU A 105 10.19 -11.41 13.11
N ALA A 106 11.11 -10.56 12.62
CA ALA A 106 10.92 -9.14 12.32
C ALA A 106 11.10 -8.92 10.82
N PRO A 107 10.06 -8.59 10.05
CA PRO A 107 8.86 -7.85 10.47
C PRO A 107 7.76 -8.75 11.03
N LEU A 108 6.80 -8.18 11.75
CA LEU A 108 5.49 -8.80 11.93
C LEU A 108 4.45 -7.89 11.29
N ALA A 109 4.00 -8.25 10.09
CA ALA A 109 2.99 -7.50 9.35
C ALA A 109 1.89 -8.45 8.86
N TYR A 110 0.64 -8.06 9.02
CA TYR A 110 -0.47 -8.93 8.65
C TYR A 110 -1.74 -8.17 8.29
N VAL A 111 -2.55 -8.82 7.46
CA VAL A 111 -3.94 -8.47 7.17
C VAL A 111 -4.77 -9.68 7.53
N TYR A 112 -5.72 -9.51 8.46
CA TYR A 112 -6.60 -10.59 8.88
C TYR A 112 -8.06 -10.16 8.91
N ILE A 113 -8.93 -11.09 8.52
CA ILE A 113 -10.38 -10.92 8.53
C ILE A 113 -10.99 -12.15 9.18
N LEU A 114 -11.69 -11.95 10.29
CA LEU A 114 -12.44 -12.99 10.98
C LEU A 114 -13.93 -12.79 10.74
N ASP A 115 -14.64 -13.83 10.32
CA ASP A 115 -16.10 -13.83 10.02
C ASP A 115 -16.94 -14.45 11.16
N VAL A 116 -16.31 -15.05 12.17
CA VAL A 116 -17.05 -15.78 13.21
C VAL A 116 -17.43 -14.88 14.38
N GLY A 117 -18.72 -14.63 14.55
CA GLY A 117 -19.32 -14.00 15.74
C GLY A 117 -19.35 -12.48 15.74
N SER A 118 -18.32 -11.81 15.22
CA SER A 118 -18.29 -10.37 14.92
C SER A 118 -17.19 -10.11 13.89
N PRO A 119 -17.52 -9.54 12.71
CA PRO A 119 -16.53 -9.37 11.67
C PRO A 119 -15.42 -8.45 12.15
N LEU A 120 -14.21 -8.99 12.31
CA LEU A 120 -13.05 -8.24 12.76
C LEU A 120 -12.05 -8.14 11.63
N TRP A 121 -11.83 -6.92 11.20
CA TRP A 121 -10.79 -6.56 10.24
C TRP A 121 -9.62 -5.99 10.99
N PHE A 122 -8.43 -6.42 10.61
CA PHE A 122 -7.21 -5.97 11.26
C PHE A 122 -6.07 -5.91 10.26
N ILE A 123 -5.36 -4.79 10.30
CA ILE A 123 -4.22 -4.50 9.45
C ILE A 123 -3.13 -3.98 10.37
N SER A 124 -1.98 -4.64 10.40
CA SER A 124 -0.89 -4.31 11.32
C SER A 124 0.44 -4.36 10.61
N ALA A 125 1.31 -3.39 10.93
CA ALA A 125 2.74 -3.50 10.66
C ALA A 125 3.48 -3.19 11.97
N THR A 126 4.34 -4.11 12.40
CA THR A 126 5.02 -4.05 13.69
C THR A 126 6.50 -4.36 13.49
N SER A 127 7.36 -3.67 14.24
CA SER A 127 8.78 -4.03 14.31
C SER A 127 8.97 -5.40 14.94
N ASN A 128 8.31 -5.64 16.08
CA ASN A 128 8.37 -6.79 17.01
C ASN A 128 9.43 -6.65 18.13
N ASP A 129 10.33 -5.68 18.01
CA ASP A 129 11.39 -5.37 18.96
C ASP A 129 11.39 -3.87 19.24
N SER A 130 11.54 -3.56 20.52
CA SER A 130 11.71 -2.21 21.05
C SER A 130 12.97 -1.58 20.44
N GLY A 131 12.88 -0.31 20.00
CA GLY A 131 14.02 0.43 19.46
C GLY A 131 14.25 0.38 17.95
N MET A 132 13.47 -0.40 17.17
CA MET A 132 13.62 -0.49 15.71
C MET A 132 12.36 0.00 15.00
N PRO A 133 12.23 1.29 14.66
CA PRO A 133 10.98 1.85 14.15
C PRO A 133 10.71 1.49 12.68
N LEU A 134 9.44 1.61 12.28
CA LEU A 134 8.95 1.33 10.92
C LEU A 134 9.40 2.36 9.87
N GLY A 135 10.39 3.23 10.19
CA GLY A 135 10.74 4.41 9.39
C GLY A 135 9.65 5.51 9.36
N LEU A 136 8.54 5.29 10.07
CA LEU A 136 7.41 6.21 10.20
C LEU A 136 7.54 7.04 11.47
N LEU A 137 7.18 8.31 11.37
CA LEU A 137 7.24 9.28 12.46
C LEU A 137 5.90 10.00 12.61
N THR A 138 5.61 10.46 13.83
CA THR A 138 4.55 11.47 14.07
C THR A 138 4.96 12.82 13.48
N PRO A 139 4.05 13.81 13.39
CA PRO A 139 4.39 15.16 12.96
C PRO A 139 5.49 15.85 13.81
N LEU A 140 5.66 15.46 15.08
CA LEU A 140 6.76 15.95 15.93
C LEU A 140 8.05 15.12 15.85
N GLY A 141 8.08 14.09 15.00
CA GLY A 141 9.25 13.25 14.82
C GLY A 141 9.37 12.09 15.82
N THR A 142 8.31 11.76 16.56
CA THR A 142 8.30 10.58 17.43
C THR A 142 8.24 9.32 16.57
N SER A 143 9.16 8.39 16.81
CA SER A 143 9.25 7.13 16.08
C SER A 143 8.06 6.20 16.36
N ILE A 144 7.50 5.63 15.29
CA ILE A 144 6.40 4.67 15.35
C ILE A 144 6.99 3.25 15.18
N THR A 145 6.74 2.38 16.15
CA THR A 145 7.19 0.97 16.15
C THR A 145 6.07 0.02 15.73
N ASN A 146 4.81 0.44 15.87
CA ASN A 146 3.65 -0.32 15.48
C ASN A 146 2.55 0.60 14.94
N ILE A 147 1.88 0.16 13.89
CA ILE A 147 0.67 0.81 13.39
C ILE A 147 -0.38 -0.26 13.12
N ILE A 148 -1.49 -0.17 13.86
CA ILE A 148 -2.60 -1.12 13.81
C ILE A 148 -3.85 -0.37 13.40
N ALA A 149 -4.60 -0.87 12.43
CA ALA A 149 -5.96 -0.47 12.17
C ALA A 149 -6.89 -1.66 12.41
N SER A 150 -7.92 -1.47 13.23
CA SER A 150 -8.94 -2.48 13.49
C SER A 150 -10.33 -1.92 13.25
N ALA A 151 -11.19 -2.67 12.57
CA ALA A 151 -12.58 -2.31 12.32
C ALA A 151 -13.48 -3.51 12.62
N SER A 152 -14.57 -3.28 13.34
CA SER A 152 -15.41 -4.34 13.93
C SER A 152 -16.85 -4.36 13.41
N SER A 153 -17.23 -3.42 12.53
CA SER A 153 -18.61 -3.33 12.04
C SER A 153 -18.71 -2.73 10.63
N GLY A 154 -19.83 -3.02 9.95
CA GLY A 154 -20.19 -2.35 8.70
C GLY A 154 -19.41 -2.77 7.45
N LEU A 155 -18.48 -3.73 7.57
CA LEU A 155 -17.73 -4.27 6.44
C LEU A 155 -18.38 -5.55 5.92
N PRO A 156 -18.50 -5.72 4.59
CA PRO A 156 -18.97 -6.95 4.00
C PRO A 156 -17.98 -8.06 4.31
N VAL A 157 -18.47 -9.14 4.91
CA VAL A 157 -17.74 -10.40 5.02
C VAL A 157 -18.61 -11.45 4.34
N THR A 158 -17.97 -12.29 3.52
CA THR A 158 -18.65 -13.38 2.81
C THR A 158 -18.01 -14.69 3.23
N PRO A 159 -18.79 -15.79 3.37
CA PRO A 159 -18.23 -17.10 3.66
C PRO A 159 -17.08 -17.45 2.71
N HIS A 160 -16.01 -17.96 3.31
CA HIS A 160 -14.73 -18.14 2.63
C HIS A 160 -14.48 -19.60 2.26
N PRO A 161 -13.89 -19.88 1.08
CA PRO A 161 -13.40 -21.22 0.77
C PRO A 161 -12.13 -21.50 1.59
N GLU A 162 -11.91 -22.75 1.98
CA GLU A 162 -10.73 -23.20 2.75
C GLU A 162 -9.50 -23.38 1.84
N ILE A 163 -9.27 -22.42 0.93
CA ILE A 163 -8.16 -22.39 -0.01
C ILE A 163 -7.55 -21.00 -0.07
N TYR A 164 -6.26 -20.95 -0.41
CA TYR A 164 -5.59 -19.68 -0.67
C TYR A 164 -6.22 -18.92 -1.85
N ILE A 165 -6.36 -17.61 -1.66
CA ILE A 165 -6.75 -16.62 -2.67
C ILE A 165 -5.78 -15.44 -2.54
N THR A 166 -5.36 -14.89 -3.67
CA THR A 166 -4.50 -13.69 -3.66
C THR A 166 -5.24 -12.51 -3.00
N PRO A 167 -4.53 -11.58 -2.34
CA PRO A 167 -5.18 -10.39 -1.80
C PRO A 167 -5.97 -9.60 -2.84
N GLU A 168 -5.45 -9.45 -4.06
CA GLU A 168 -6.16 -8.75 -5.15
C GLU A 168 -7.52 -9.41 -5.44
N ASP A 169 -7.53 -10.72 -5.66
CA ASP A 169 -8.76 -11.46 -5.97
C ASP A 169 -9.74 -11.44 -4.80
N TYR A 170 -9.22 -11.53 -3.57
CA TYR A 170 -10.04 -11.51 -2.36
C TYR A 170 -10.68 -10.13 -2.13
N PHE A 171 -9.93 -9.05 -2.30
CA PHE A 171 -10.40 -7.69 -2.00
C PHE A 171 -11.14 -7.01 -3.15
N ALA A 172 -11.02 -7.50 -4.38
CA ALA A 172 -11.69 -6.90 -5.54
C ALA A 172 -13.22 -6.75 -5.38
N PRO A 173 -13.97 -7.73 -4.83
CA PRO A 173 -15.41 -7.59 -4.56
C PRO A 173 -15.75 -6.57 -3.46
N PHE A 174 -14.78 -6.22 -2.62
CA PHE A 174 -14.91 -5.29 -1.50
C PHE A 174 -14.32 -3.90 -1.81
N ALA A 175 -13.97 -3.62 -3.06
CA ALA A 175 -13.51 -2.30 -3.46
C ALA A 175 -14.62 -1.26 -3.28
N GLY A 176 -14.30 -0.15 -2.59
CA GLY A 176 -15.26 0.90 -2.29
C GLY A 176 -14.96 1.63 -0.99
N THR A 177 -15.83 2.57 -0.64
CA THR A 177 -15.74 3.35 0.60
C THR A 177 -16.86 2.96 1.56
N TYR A 178 -16.47 2.64 2.79
CA TYR A 178 -17.31 2.24 3.90
C TYR A 178 -17.26 3.31 4.97
N ASN A 179 -18.41 3.90 5.29
CA ASN A 179 -18.53 4.93 6.32
C ASN A 179 -19.05 4.32 7.62
N SER A 180 -18.70 4.94 8.75
CA SER A 180 -19.21 4.56 10.07
C SER A 180 -18.90 3.11 10.47
N ILE A 181 -17.73 2.60 10.05
CA ILE A 181 -17.29 1.22 10.30
C ILE A 181 -16.91 0.95 11.77
N GLY A 182 -16.73 1.99 12.57
CA GLY A 182 -16.24 1.88 13.94
C GLY A 182 -14.82 1.31 14.00
N GLY A 183 -14.24 1.29 15.20
CA GLY A 183 -12.89 0.80 15.44
C GLY A 183 -11.83 1.90 15.50
N ASN A 184 -10.59 1.46 15.70
CA ASN A 184 -9.49 2.33 16.08
C ASN A 184 -8.26 2.10 15.19
N LEU A 185 -7.54 3.19 14.91
CA LEU A 185 -6.18 3.14 14.40
C LEU A 185 -5.23 3.51 15.53
N GLN A 186 -4.39 2.59 15.95
CA GLN A 186 -3.43 2.74 17.03
C GLN A 186 -2.02 2.93 16.46
N LEU A 187 -1.31 3.93 16.97
CA LEU A 187 0.12 4.10 16.79
C LEU A 187 0.81 3.75 18.11
N ASP A 188 1.77 2.85 18.09
CA ASP A 188 2.65 2.63 19.26
C ASP A 188 3.99 3.28 19.03
N PHE A 189 4.53 3.81 20.12
CA PHE A 189 5.80 4.51 20.15
C PHE A 189 6.77 3.77 21.05
N ASP A 190 8.05 3.86 20.72
CA ASP A 190 9.12 3.34 21.57
C ASP A 190 9.12 4.10 22.91
N ASP A 191 8.97 3.37 24.02
CA ASP A 191 8.97 3.87 25.40
C ASP A 191 8.00 5.03 25.73
N ALA A 192 7.08 5.39 24.83
CA ALA A 192 6.18 6.55 24.98
C ALA A 192 4.68 6.21 24.99
N GLY A 193 4.32 4.92 24.97
CA GLY A 193 2.93 4.46 25.01
C GLY A 193 2.28 4.40 23.64
N ASN A 194 0.98 4.64 23.57
CA ASN A 194 0.20 4.56 22.33
C ASN A 194 -0.72 5.77 22.11
N LEU A 195 -1.16 5.93 20.86
CA LEU A 195 -2.15 6.93 20.45
C LEU A 195 -3.21 6.26 19.59
N GLU A 196 -4.47 6.32 20.04
CA GLU A 196 -5.60 5.70 19.34
C GLU A 196 -6.49 6.75 18.66
N PHE A 197 -6.60 6.67 17.35
CA PHE A 197 -7.51 7.44 16.53
C PHE A 197 -8.81 6.68 16.31
N LEU A 198 -9.95 7.37 16.31
CA LEU A 198 -11.23 6.78 15.94
C LEU A 198 -11.36 6.71 14.42
N ILE A 199 -11.67 5.54 13.87
CA ILE A 199 -11.87 5.37 12.42
C ILE A 199 -13.28 5.81 12.03
N SER A 200 -13.37 6.77 11.11
CA SER A 200 -14.64 7.25 10.55
C SER A 200 -15.02 6.56 9.24
N SER A 201 -14.02 6.18 8.42
CA SER A 201 -14.26 5.47 7.16
C SER A 201 -13.06 4.63 6.74
N LEU A 202 -13.31 3.57 5.96
CA LEU A 202 -12.32 2.79 5.24
C LEU A 202 -12.62 2.86 3.75
N THR A 203 -11.61 3.11 2.92
CA THR A 203 -11.68 2.90 1.47
C THR A 203 -10.73 1.77 1.08
N ILE A 204 -11.26 0.77 0.39
CA ILE A 204 -10.50 -0.32 -0.21
C ILE A 204 -10.40 -0.02 -1.71
N SER A 205 -9.18 0.04 -2.22
CA SER A 205 -8.90 0.20 -3.66
C SER A 205 -8.06 -0.97 -4.14
N VAL A 206 -8.45 -1.55 -5.27
CA VAL A 206 -7.76 -2.70 -5.88
C VAL A 206 -7.41 -2.37 -7.32
N GLY A 207 -6.20 -2.74 -7.73
CA GLY A 207 -5.77 -2.67 -9.12
C GLY A 207 -4.30 -2.30 -9.25
N THR A 208 -3.88 -1.94 -10.46
CA THR A 208 -2.53 -1.43 -10.70
C THR A 208 -2.49 0.06 -10.44
N PRO A 209 -1.43 0.60 -9.77
CA PRO A 209 -1.27 2.03 -9.68
C PRO A 209 -1.20 2.57 -11.10
N THR A 210 -2.10 3.50 -11.46
CA THR A 210 -2.04 4.16 -12.75
C THR A 210 -0.67 4.84 -12.84
N PRO A 211 0.21 4.44 -13.78
CA PRO A 211 1.51 5.08 -13.88
C PRO A 211 1.28 6.55 -14.20
N VAL A 212 1.58 7.42 -13.24
CA VAL A 212 1.66 8.86 -13.51
C VAL A 212 2.89 9.02 -14.40
N PRO A 213 2.75 9.47 -15.66
CA PRO A 213 3.90 9.65 -16.52
C PRO A 213 4.83 10.67 -15.84
N GLU A 214 6.05 10.26 -15.50
CA GLU A 214 7.02 11.21 -14.96
C GLU A 214 7.28 12.31 -16.01
N PRO A 215 7.47 13.57 -15.59
CA PRO A 215 7.76 14.68 -16.51
C PRO A 215 8.93 14.39 -17.44
N ALA A 216 9.92 13.61 -16.97
CA ALA A 216 11.07 13.18 -17.74
C ALA A 216 10.70 12.23 -18.89
N THR A 217 9.76 11.30 -18.67
CA THR A 217 9.27 10.36 -19.68
C THR A 217 8.47 11.11 -20.74
N THR A 218 7.64 12.07 -20.33
CA THR A 218 6.90 12.95 -21.25
C THR A 218 7.84 13.86 -22.04
N ALA A 219 8.87 14.42 -21.41
CA ALA A 219 9.88 15.24 -22.07
C ALA A 219 10.76 14.43 -23.04
N ALA A 220 11.10 13.19 -22.70
CA ALA A 220 11.82 12.28 -23.59
C ALA A 220 10.97 11.91 -24.83
N LEU A 221 9.66 11.67 -24.64
CA LEU A 221 8.71 11.42 -25.72
C LEU A 221 8.58 12.64 -26.65
N LEU A 222 8.42 13.83 -26.10
CA LEU A 222 8.36 15.07 -26.87
C LEU A 222 9.68 15.38 -27.59
N GLY A 223 10.81 15.17 -26.91
CA GLY A 223 12.15 15.35 -27.47
C GLY A 223 12.44 14.38 -28.63
N ALA A 224 12.08 13.11 -28.49
CA ALA A 224 12.23 12.10 -29.53
C ALA A 224 11.33 12.39 -30.75
N ALA A 225 10.09 12.81 -30.52
CA ALA A 225 9.17 13.23 -31.58
C ALA A 225 9.71 14.45 -32.35
N GLY A 226 10.22 15.46 -31.63
CA GLY A 226 10.85 16.64 -32.23
C GLY A 226 12.08 16.29 -33.08
N LEU A 227 12.92 15.38 -32.60
CA LEU A 227 14.11 14.93 -33.33
C LEU A 227 13.74 14.17 -34.62
N ALA A 228 12.71 13.32 -34.57
CA ALA A 228 12.22 12.57 -35.74
C ALA A 228 11.70 13.51 -36.84
N VAL A 229 10.95 14.56 -36.47
CA VAL A 229 10.46 15.59 -37.40
C VAL A 229 11.64 16.37 -38.02
N ALA A 230 12.60 16.80 -37.20
CA ALA A 230 13.78 17.53 -37.68
C ALA A 230 14.63 16.71 -38.67
N LEU A 231 14.82 15.42 -38.39
CA LEU A 231 15.54 14.51 -39.28
C LEU A 231 14.78 14.21 -40.58
N GLY A 232 13.44 14.12 -40.52
CA GLY A 232 12.58 13.99 -41.69
C GLY A 232 12.64 15.21 -42.62
N LEU A 233 12.57 16.42 -42.05
CA LEU A 233 12.67 17.68 -42.80
C LEU A 233 14.06 17.86 -43.44
N ARG A 234 15.15 17.54 -42.73
CA ARG A 234 16.51 17.59 -43.28
C ARG A 234 16.73 16.63 -44.45
N ARG A 235 16.05 15.48 -44.47
CA ARG A 235 16.14 14.53 -45.59
C ARG A 235 15.37 14.98 -46.82
N ARG A 236 14.23 15.68 -46.67
CA ARG A 236 13.49 16.25 -47.81
C ARG A 236 14.23 17.40 -48.48
N ASN A 237 14.98 18.22 -47.73
CA ASN A 237 15.71 19.36 -48.30
C ASN A 237 17.05 18.99 -48.97
N ARG A 238 17.44 17.72 -48.96
CA ARG A 238 18.68 17.22 -49.61
C ARG A 238 18.40 16.30 -50.81
N ALA A 239 17.13 16.13 -51.19
CA ALA A 239 16.68 15.46 -52.40
C ALA A 239 16.14 16.53 -53.37
#